data_AF-A0A1F8LWY2-F1
#
_entry.id   AF-A0A1F8LWY2-F1
#
_cell.length_a   1.000
_cell.length_b   1.000
_cell.length_c   1.000
_cell.angle_alpha   90.00
_cell.angle_beta   90.00
_cell.angle_gamma   90.00
#
_symmetry.space_group_name_H-M   'P 1'
#
loop_
_entity.id
_entity.type
_entity.pdbx_description
1 polymer ?
#
loop_
_entity_poly.entity_id
_entity_poly.type
_entity_poly.pdbx_seq_one_letter_code
_entity_poly.pdbx_strand_id
1 'polypeptide(L)'
;MIETDAVKMYSVNQKMETKDLIPEFISEVKGFLAEEEGLKLFELAFEACSLGPCLEVGSFCGKSTVYLGIACKIKGKTLFTIDYHRGSEEQQPGQIYFDSDLLDSRTGLIDSFPYFRTTIQKAGLEEVVVPMITKSNVAARDWATPLGLVFVDGGHTLV
;
A
#
# COMPACT_ATOMS: atom_id res chain seq x y z
N MET A 1 11.48 -24.56 7.33
CA MET A 1 12.74 -23.83 7.59
C MET A 1 13.18 -23.09 6.33
N ILE A 2 12.40 -22.10 5.85
CA ILE A 2 12.74 -21.23 4.71
C ILE A 2 12.55 -19.76 5.16
N GLU A 3 12.88 -19.47 6.41
CA GLU A 3 12.49 -18.22 7.10
C GLU A 3 13.70 -17.33 7.41
N THR A 4 14.84 -17.54 6.73
CA THR A 4 16.13 -17.06 7.26
C THR A 4 17.08 -16.35 6.32
N ASP A 5 16.76 -16.07 5.05
CA ASP A 5 17.76 -15.44 4.17
C ASP A 5 17.58 -13.92 4.07
N ALA A 6 16.39 -13.39 3.80
CA ALA A 6 16.18 -11.94 3.70
C ALA A 6 16.31 -11.20 5.05
N VAL A 7 15.76 -11.77 6.13
CA VAL A 7 15.83 -11.17 7.48
C VAL A 7 17.24 -11.20 8.04
N LYS A 8 18.00 -12.29 7.82
CA LYS A 8 19.43 -12.32 8.18
C LYS A 8 20.22 -11.37 7.27
N MET A 9 19.98 -11.32 5.97
CA MET A 9 20.68 -10.39 5.07
C MET A 9 20.48 -8.93 5.48
N TYR A 10 19.26 -8.54 5.85
CA TYR A 10 18.96 -7.18 6.33
C TYR A 10 19.59 -6.90 7.71
N SER A 11 19.61 -7.89 8.61
CA SER A 11 20.15 -7.70 9.96
C SER A 11 21.68 -7.85 10.05
N VAL A 12 22.32 -8.55 9.10
CA VAL A 12 23.75 -8.91 9.12
C VAL A 12 24.60 -7.98 8.26
N ASN A 13 24.05 -7.42 7.17
CA ASN A 13 24.77 -6.48 6.31
C ASN A 13 24.21 -5.07 6.49
N GLN A 14 24.92 -4.21 7.25
CA GLN A 14 24.76 -2.74 7.22
C GLN A 14 25.13 -2.12 5.84
N LYS A 15 24.94 -2.85 4.74
CA LYS A 15 25.36 -2.49 3.37
C LYS A 15 24.26 -2.59 2.32
N MET A 16 23.08 -3.14 2.63
CA MET A 16 21.90 -2.88 1.81
C MET A 16 21.18 -1.70 2.44
N GLU A 17 21.13 -0.59 1.72
CA GLU A 17 20.26 0.51 2.13
C GLU A 17 18.81 0.08 1.90
N THR A 18 17.87 0.54 2.73
CA THR A 18 16.43 0.27 2.56
C THR A 18 15.96 0.48 1.13
N LYS A 19 16.55 1.47 0.45
CA LYS A 19 16.31 1.81 -0.95
C LYS A 19 16.58 0.66 -1.92
N ASP A 20 17.58 -0.18 -1.66
CA ASP A 20 17.94 -1.31 -2.51
C ASP A 20 16.85 -2.41 -2.54
N LEU A 21 15.96 -2.41 -1.55
CA LEU A 21 14.84 -3.35 -1.48
C LEU A 21 13.61 -2.86 -2.25
N ILE A 22 13.55 -1.57 -2.58
CA ILE A 22 12.39 -0.96 -3.23
C ILE A 22 12.56 -1.07 -4.75
N PRO A 23 11.60 -1.67 -5.47
CA PRO A 23 11.69 -1.77 -6.92
C PRO A 23 11.73 -0.39 -7.60
N GLU A 24 12.62 -0.21 -8.59
CA GLU A 24 12.79 1.07 -9.30
C GLU A 24 11.50 1.59 -9.95
N PHE A 25 10.63 0.66 -10.41
CA PHE A 25 9.38 1.00 -11.09
C PHE A 25 8.38 1.74 -10.19
N ILE A 26 8.61 1.79 -8.88
CA ILE A 26 7.73 2.50 -7.93
C ILE A 26 7.68 4.01 -8.20
N SER A 27 8.73 4.57 -8.79
CA SER A 27 8.73 5.96 -9.27
C SER A 27 7.69 6.22 -10.38
N GLU A 28 7.28 5.18 -11.12
CA GLU A 28 6.32 5.24 -12.23
C GLU A 28 4.87 4.95 -11.80
N VAL A 29 4.67 4.42 -10.58
CA VAL A 29 3.33 4.11 -10.07
C VAL A 29 2.60 5.42 -9.76
N LYS A 30 1.41 5.59 -10.36
CA LYS A 30 0.53 6.74 -10.11
C LYS A 30 0.24 6.86 -8.61
N GLY A 31 0.45 8.04 -8.03
CA GLY A 31 0.19 8.29 -6.62
C GLY A 31 1.01 9.44 -6.04
N PHE A 32 0.61 9.91 -4.86
CA PHE A 32 1.16 11.08 -4.20
C PHE A 32 1.98 10.64 -2.97
N LEU A 33 3.25 10.32 -3.21
CA LEU A 33 4.17 9.93 -2.14
C LEU A 33 5.59 10.25 -2.58
N ALA A 34 6.32 11.03 -1.78
CA ALA A 34 7.73 11.28 -2.00
C ALA A 34 8.55 10.02 -1.67
N GLU A 35 9.74 9.89 -2.27
CA GLU A 35 10.58 8.72 -2.03
C GLU A 35 10.99 8.60 -0.55
N GLU A 36 11.36 9.71 0.09
CA GLU A 36 11.78 9.68 1.50
C GLU A 36 10.62 9.30 2.43
N GLU A 37 9.40 9.74 2.11
CA GLU A 37 8.18 9.35 2.84
C GLU A 37 7.92 7.84 2.69
N GLY A 38 8.06 7.30 1.49
CA GLY A 38 7.94 5.85 1.25
C GLY A 38 8.98 5.04 2.02
N LEU A 39 10.24 5.47 2.03
CA LEU A 39 11.29 4.83 2.83
C LEU A 39 10.98 4.89 4.33
N LYS A 40 10.45 6.02 4.82
CA LYS A 40 10.01 6.14 6.21
C LYS A 40 8.85 5.20 6.54
N LEU A 41 7.88 5.04 5.63
CA LEU A 41 6.78 4.09 5.79
C LEU A 41 7.27 2.64 5.87
N PHE A 42 8.24 2.27 5.03
CA PHE A 42 8.88 0.95 5.12
C PHE A 42 9.47 0.71 6.51
N GLU A 43 10.28 1.65 7.02
CA GLU A 43 10.94 1.51 8.33
C GLU A 43 9.94 1.33 9.46
N LEU A 44 8.90 2.18 9.48
CA LEU A 44 7.85 2.13 10.50
C LEU A 44 7.09 0.79 10.45
N ALA A 45 6.72 0.32 9.24
CA ALA A 45 6.07 -0.97 9.09
C ALA A 45 6.98 -2.13 9.51
N PHE A 46 8.27 -2.06 9.18
CA PHE A 46 9.23 -3.10 9.53
C PHE A 46 9.36 -3.26 11.04
N GLU A 47 9.41 -2.16 11.80
CA GLU A 47 9.42 -2.16 13.27
C GLU A 47 8.09 -2.65 13.86
N ALA A 48 6.98 -2.08 13.37
CA ALA A 48 5.63 -2.33 13.87
C ALA A 48 5.11 -3.74 13.60
N CYS A 49 5.62 -4.44 12.58
CA CYS A 49 5.27 -5.82 12.27
C CYS A 49 5.51 -6.79 13.44
N SER A 50 6.36 -6.44 14.41
CA SER A 50 6.54 -7.22 15.65
C SER A 50 5.29 -7.22 16.55
N LEU A 51 4.42 -6.20 16.44
CA LEU A 51 3.22 -6.02 17.23
C LEU A 51 1.97 -6.65 16.59
N GLY A 52 1.93 -6.76 15.25
CA GLY A 52 0.77 -7.27 14.52
C GLY A 52 0.86 -7.03 13.02
N PRO A 53 -0.18 -7.40 12.25
CA PRO A 53 -0.31 -7.01 10.84
C PRO A 53 -0.42 -5.48 10.68
N CYS A 54 -0.11 -5.00 9.48
CA CYS A 54 -0.26 -3.59 9.13
C CYS A 54 -1.59 -3.36 8.40
N LEU A 55 -2.12 -2.15 8.51
CA LEU A 55 -3.28 -1.68 7.76
C LEU A 55 -2.96 -0.38 7.02
N GLU A 56 -3.32 -0.32 5.75
CA GLU A 56 -3.38 0.89 4.94
C GLU A 56 -4.85 1.24 4.63
N VAL A 57 -5.22 2.50 4.80
CA VAL A 57 -6.52 3.05 4.37
C VAL A 57 -6.26 4.12 3.32
N GLY A 58 -6.72 3.89 2.09
CA GLY A 58 -6.33 4.68 0.91
C GLY A 58 -5.09 4.06 0.25
N SER A 59 -5.31 3.28 -0.81
CA SER A 59 -4.25 2.52 -1.49
C SER A 59 -4.04 2.96 -2.93
N PHE A 60 -5.06 3.56 -3.53
CA PHE A 60 -5.04 4.09 -4.88
C PHE A 60 -4.46 3.07 -5.89
N CYS A 61 -3.32 3.37 -6.52
CA CYS A 61 -2.64 2.46 -7.46
C CYS A 61 -1.49 1.64 -6.83
N GLY A 62 -1.33 1.71 -5.51
CA GLY A 62 -0.46 0.82 -4.74
C GLY A 62 0.95 1.33 -4.44
N LYS A 63 1.22 2.64 -4.58
CA LYS A 63 2.57 3.21 -4.41
C LYS A 63 3.10 3.03 -2.98
N SER A 64 2.39 3.54 -1.98
CA SER A 64 2.66 3.33 -0.56
C SER A 64 2.58 1.85 -0.17
N THR A 65 1.61 1.13 -0.72
CA THR A 65 1.38 -0.29 -0.46
C THR A 65 2.61 -1.14 -0.74
N VAL A 66 3.43 -0.80 -1.76
CA VAL A 66 4.65 -1.56 -2.03
C VAL A 66 5.68 -1.37 -0.92
N TYR A 67 5.91 -0.15 -0.43
CA TYR A 67 6.83 0.09 0.69
C TYR A 67 6.41 -0.69 1.94
N LEU A 68 5.14 -0.56 2.33
CA LEU A 68 4.56 -1.28 3.48
C LEU A 68 4.60 -2.81 3.26
N GLY A 69 4.27 -3.26 2.05
CA GLY A 69 4.17 -4.66 1.68
C GLY A 69 5.52 -5.38 1.66
N ILE A 70 6.60 -4.71 1.23
CA ILE A 70 7.96 -5.27 1.32
C ILE A 70 8.37 -5.45 2.77
N ALA A 71 8.10 -4.48 3.64
CA ALA A 71 8.38 -4.62 5.07
C ALA A 71 7.59 -5.80 5.69
N CYS A 72 6.30 -5.90 5.38
CA CYS A 72 5.44 -7.00 5.82
C CYS A 72 5.92 -8.36 5.28
N LYS A 73 6.35 -8.42 4.02
CA LYS A 73 6.90 -9.63 3.39
C LYS A 73 8.15 -10.12 4.10
N ILE A 74 9.08 -9.22 4.40
CA ILE A 74 10.31 -9.58 5.11
C ILE A 74 9.99 -10.10 6.52
N LYS A 75 8.97 -9.52 7.18
CA LYS A 75 8.56 -9.91 8.54
C LYS A 75 7.57 -11.07 8.60
N GLY A 76 7.14 -11.63 7.46
CA GLY A 76 6.12 -12.67 7.41
C GLY A 76 4.77 -12.22 8.00
N LYS A 77 4.39 -10.96 7.76
CA LYS A 77 3.13 -10.35 8.23
C LYS A 77 2.24 -9.99 7.07
N THR A 78 0.95 -9.88 7.36
CA THR A 78 -0.06 -9.41 6.42
C THR A 78 -0.11 -7.89 6.40
N LEU A 79 -0.20 -7.32 5.20
CA LEU A 79 -0.67 -5.96 4.99
C LEU A 79 -2.11 -6.02 4.49
N PHE A 80 -3.05 -5.52 5.28
CA PHE A 80 -4.40 -5.26 4.82
C PHE A 80 -4.44 -3.88 4.17
N THR A 81 -5.20 -3.76 3.09
CA THR A 81 -5.43 -2.48 2.45
C THR A 81 -6.92 -2.25 2.27
N ILE A 82 -7.40 -1.03 2.50
CA ILE A 82 -8.80 -0.68 2.33
C ILE A 82 -8.90 0.53 1.41
N ASP A 83 -9.50 0.31 0.24
CA ASP A 83 -9.83 1.35 -0.71
C ASP A 83 -11.03 0.89 -1.55
N TYR A 84 -11.99 1.78 -1.79
CA TYR A 84 -13.11 1.46 -2.66
C TYR A 84 -12.78 1.68 -4.15
N HIS A 85 -11.58 2.21 -4.45
CA HIS A 85 -10.98 2.42 -5.75
C HIS A 85 -11.82 3.26 -6.73
N ARG A 86 -12.73 4.11 -6.23
CA ARG A 86 -13.54 5.03 -7.05
C ARG A 86 -13.06 6.48 -7.01
N GLY A 87 -11.83 6.69 -6.52
CA GLY A 87 -11.23 8.00 -6.34
C GLY A 87 -11.88 8.80 -5.20
N SER A 88 -11.08 9.65 -4.56
CA SER A 88 -11.59 10.66 -3.63
C SER A 88 -12.34 11.77 -4.37
N GLU A 89 -12.91 12.73 -3.63
CA GLU A 89 -13.67 13.85 -4.21
C GLU A 89 -12.79 14.66 -5.15
N GLU A 90 -11.56 14.92 -4.76
CA GLU A 90 -10.57 15.68 -5.52
C GLU A 90 -10.00 14.95 -6.75
N GLN A 91 -10.34 13.66 -6.93
CA GLN A 91 -9.95 12.83 -8.07
C GLN A 91 -11.09 12.65 -9.09
N GLN A 92 -12.27 13.22 -8.85
CA GLN A 92 -13.42 13.10 -9.75
C GLN A 92 -13.25 13.94 -11.04
N PRO A 93 -13.94 13.59 -12.15
CA PRO A 93 -13.90 14.39 -13.38
C PRO A 93 -14.14 15.88 -13.13
N GLY A 94 -13.25 16.71 -13.67
CA GLY A 94 -13.28 18.17 -13.50
C GLY A 94 -12.53 18.69 -12.27
N GLN A 95 -11.94 17.81 -11.45
CA GLN A 95 -11.12 18.18 -10.29
C GLN A 95 -9.62 18.18 -10.61
N ILE A 96 -8.82 18.82 -9.75
CA ILE A 96 -7.39 19.06 -10.00
C ILE A 96 -6.54 17.79 -10.01
N TYR A 97 -6.95 16.74 -9.29
CA TYR A 97 -6.25 15.45 -9.28
C TYR A 97 -6.94 14.39 -10.13
N PHE A 98 -7.84 14.79 -11.03
CA PHE A 98 -8.44 13.88 -11.99
C PHE A 98 -7.39 13.34 -12.96
N ASP A 99 -7.36 12.02 -13.08
CA ASP A 99 -6.54 11.30 -14.05
C ASP A 99 -7.46 10.54 -15.01
N SER A 100 -7.48 10.96 -16.27
CA SER A 100 -8.34 10.36 -17.29
C SER A 100 -8.01 8.89 -17.57
N ASP A 101 -6.79 8.45 -17.31
CA ASP A 101 -6.39 7.05 -17.52
C ASP A 101 -7.12 6.12 -16.54
N LEU A 102 -7.54 6.63 -15.39
CA LEU A 102 -8.22 5.86 -14.36
C LEU A 102 -9.74 5.78 -14.57
N LEU A 103 -10.28 6.45 -15.59
CA LEU A 103 -11.71 6.40 -15.87
C LEU A 103 -12.08 5.11 -16.61
N ASP A 104 -12.87 4.24 -15.97
CA ASP A 104 -13.36 3.02 -16.62
C ASP A 104 -14.45 3.38 -17.63
N SER A 105 -14.15 3.20 -18.91
CA SER A 105 -15.05 3.49 -20.03
C SER A 105 -16.37 2.73 -20.01
N ARG A 106 -16.45 1.61 -19.29
CA ARG A 106 -17.67 0.79 -19.18
C ARG A 106 -18.63 1.34 -18.13
N THR A 107 -18.09 1.93 -17.07
CA THR A 107 -18.90 2.39 -15.92
C THR A 107 -19.01 3.90 -15.84
N GLY A 108 -18.10 4.63 -16.49
CA GLY A 108 -17.98 6.08 -16.36
C GLY A 108 -17.46 6.53 -15.00
N LEU A 109 -16.91 5.62 -14.19
CA LEU A 109 -16.38 5.90 -12.86
C LEU A 109 -14.86 5.72 -12.84
N ILE A 110 -14.18 6.41 -11.92
CA ILE A 110 -12.78 6.11 -11.62
C ILE A 110 -12.67 4.65 -11.15
N ASP A 111 -11.62 3.96 -11.57
CA ASP A 111 -11.25 2.62 -11.14
C ASP A 111 -9.72 2.45 -11.07
N SER A 112 -9.14 2.68 -9.88
CA SER A 112 -7.70 2.49 -9.66
C SER A 112 -7.32 1.03 -9.36
N PHE A 113 -8.29 0.13 -9.17
CA PHE A 113 -8.03 -1.24 -8.73
C PHE A 113 -7.24 -2.10 -9.75
N PRO A 114 -7.49 -2.02 -11.08
CA PRO A 114 -6.67 -2.74 -12.05
C PRO A 114 -5.19 -2.33 -12.01
N TYR A 115 -4.93 -1.04 -11.78
CA TYR A 115 -3.57 -0.51 -11.63
C TYR A 115 -2.94 -1.02 -10.34
N PHE A 116 -3.65 -0.93 -9.21
CA PHE A 116 -3.23 -1.52 -7.95
C PHE A 116 -2.87 -3.00 -8.08
N ARG A 117 -3.74 -3.81 -8.68
CA ARG A 117 -3.51 -5.24 -8.90
C ARG A 117 -2.21 -5.49 -9.67
N THR A 118 -2.00 -4.73 -10.75
CA THR A 118 -0.79 -4.80 -11.58
C THR A 118 0.46 -4.43 -10.77
N THR A 119 0.39 -3.37 -9.96
CA THR A 119 1.48 -2.94 -9.08
C THR A 119 1.86 -4.04 -8.08
N ILE A 120 0.89 -4.63 -7.39
CA ILE A 120 1.12 -5.69 -6.38
C ILE A 120 1.69 -6.96 -7.02
N GLN A 121 1.20 -7.34 -8.20
CA GLN A 121 1.74 -8.47 -8.96
C GLN A 121 3.19 -8.21 -9.39
N LYS A 122 3.48 -7.03 -9.96
CA LYS A 122 4.84 -6.65 -10.39
C LYS A 122 5.82 -6.59 -9.23
N ALA A 123 5.35 -6.23 -8.02
CA ALA A 123 6.14 -6.25 -6.79
C ALA A 123 6.28 -7.65 -6.15
N GLY A 124 5.54 -8.67 -6.64
CA GLY A 124 5.54 -10.02 -6.06
C GLY A 124 5.02 -10.04 -4.62
N LEU A 125 3.96 -9.28 -4.34
CA LEU A 125 3.40 -9.06 -3.00
C LEU A 125 2.04 -9.75 -2.78
N GLU A 126 1.57 -10.55 -3.74
CA GLU A 126 0.24 -11.18 -3.73
C GLU A 126 -0.01 -12.10 -2.52
N GLU A 127 1.04 -12.69 -1.96
CA GLU A 127 0.96 -13.58 -0.79
C GLU A 127 0.86 -12.83 0.56
N VAL A 128 1.11 -11.52 0.58
CA VAL A 128 1.18 -10.74 1.83
C VAL A 128 0.24 -9.53 1.86
N VAL A 129 -0.19 -9.05 0.69
CA VAL A 129 -1.13 -7.94 0.56
C VAL A 129 -2.54 -8.48 0.36
N VAL A 130 -3.44 -8.13 1.29
CA VAL A 130 -4.86 -8.48 1.25
C VAL A 130 -5.67 -7.21 0.94
N PRO A 131 -6.09 -7.01 -0.32
CA PRO A 131 -6.86 -5.83 -0.69
C PRO A 131 -8.35 -6.01 -0.38
N MET A 132 -8.91 -5.06 0.36
CA MET A 132 -10.33 -4.98 0.73
C MET A 132 -10.99 -3.87 -0.09
N ILE A 133 -11.77 -4.26 -1.10
CA ILE A 133 -12.38 -3.33 -2.04
C ILE A 133 -13.71 -2.82 -1.50
N THR A 134 -13.63 -1.87 -0.57
CA THR A 134 -14.79 -1.35 0.16
C THR A 134 -14.49 0.00 0.81
N LYS A 135 -15.53 0.64 1.35
CA LYS A 135 -15.37 1.86 2.15
C LYS A 135 -14.81 1.50 3.53
N SER A 136 -13.96 2.37 4.07
CA SER A 136 -13.32 2.17 5.39
C SER A 136 -14.33 1.94 6.51
N ASN A 137 -15.44 2.68 6.54
CA ASN A 137 -16.49 2.51 7.54
C ASN A 137 -17.21 1.15 7.47
N VAL A 138 -17.26 0.53 6.29
CA VAL A 138 -17.83 -0.82 6.12
C VAL A 138 -16.85 -1.86 6.66
N ALA A 139 -15.57 -1.76 6.29
CA ALA A 139 -14.52 -2.66 6.79
C ALA A 139 -14.34 -2.55 8.32
N ALA A 140 -14.42 -1.34 8.87
CA ALA A 140 -14.20 -1.07 10.29
C ALA A 140 -15.30 -1.62 11.20
N ARG A 141 -16.53 -1.82 10.69
CA ARG A 141 -17.70 -2.20 11.49
C ARG A 141 -17.45 -3.43 12.37
N ASP A 142 -16.82 -4.44 11.79
CA ASP A 142 -16.59 -5.75 12.42
C ASP A 142 -15.09 -6.08 12.52
N TRP A 143 -14.22 -5.06 12.44
CA TRP A 143 -12.78 -5.26 12.53
C TRP A 143 -12.36 -5.63 13.96
N ALA A 144 -11.75 -6.80 14.14
CA ALA A 144 -11.32 -7.30 15.44
C ALA A 144 -9.82 -7.63 15.53
N THR A 145 -9.08 -7.58 14.41
CA THR A 145 -7.66 -7.94 14.37
C THR A 145 -6.82 -6.80 14.96
N PRO A 146 -6.06 -7.00 16.05
CA PRO A 146 -5.14 -5.99 16.56
C PRO A 146 -4.06 -5.67 15.51
N LEU A 147 -3.76 -4.39 15.32
CA LEU A 147 -2.85 -3.90 14.30
C LEU A 147 -1.54 -3.42 14.93
N GLY A 148 -0.42 -3.69 14.26
CA GLY A 148 0.88 -3.14 14.64
C GLY A 148 1.09 -1.72 14.12
N LEU A 149 0.58 -1.44 12.92
CA LEU A 149 0.61 -0.14 12.26
C LEU A 149 -0.73 0.14 11.58
N VAL A 150 -1.16 1.40 11.63
CA VAL A 150 -2.25 1.92 10.81
C VAL A 150 -1.73 3.15 10.06
N PHE A 151 -1.70 3.06 8.73
CA PHE A 151 -1.42 4.18 7.85
C PHE A 151 -2.75 4.69 7.26
N VAL A 152 -3.05 5.97 7.49
CA VAL A 152 -4.30 6.60 7.06
C VAL A 152 -3.97 7.66 6.02
N ASP A 153 -4.33 7.37 4.76
CA ASP A 153 -4.09 8.20 3.58
C ASP A 153 -5.30 8.16 2.63
N GLY A 154 -6.49 8.13 3.25
CA GLY A 154 -7.77 8.20 2.54
C GLY A 154 -8.16 9.64 2.19
N GLY A 155 -9.42 9.83 1.81
CA GLY A 155 -9.93 11.17 1.45
C GLY A 155 -9.68 12.20 2.56
N HIS A 156 -9.25 13.41 2.16
CA HIS A 156 -8.94 14.52 3.07
C HIS A 156 -10.14 15.45 3.33
N THR A 157 -11.34 15.00 2.99
CA THR A 157 -12.57 15.77 3.14
C THR A 157 -13.22 15.48 4.49
N LEU A 158 -13.66 16.54 5.17
CA LEU A 158 -14.44 16.46 6.40
C LEU A 158 -15.92 16.25 6.02
N VAL A 159 -16.25 15.08 5.46
CA VAL A 159 -17.64 14.72 5.19
C VAL A 159 -18.28 14.06 6.40
#